data_AF-A0A968M5C9-F1
#
_entry.id   AF-A0A968M5C9-F1
#
_cell.length_a   1.000
_cell.length_b   1.000
_cell.length_c   1.000
_cell.angle_alpha   90.00
_cell.angle_beta   90.00
_cell.angle_gamma   90.00
#
_symmetry.space_group_name_H-M   'P 1'
#
loop_
_entity.id
_entity.type
_entity.pdbx_description
1 polymer ?
#
loop_
_entity_poly.entity_id
_entity_poly.type
_entity_poly.pdbx_seq_one_letter_code
_entity_poly.pdbx_strand_id
1 'polypeptide(L)'
;MFVRAVTQGQRLWGWGRQRWERFWFAEGGTHSLGAMRIALGLFVLQMLVCSIPNWQQFYGPNGYFPLTAYIQSMNGFADAAIASVLAWSPTPLWSWAVFGVGVVSAIAFTLGLQTRIATVVLFAVWASLLHRSLMLVNGQDQIVKLLLFFGCFAPLGRSYSWDRWWAHKHKQPWSEVAPVWPMRLMQVSIAFVYLFSAPAKWNDDIMWRNGLAIYYVTLSDRWFRFPDVALFQNIPFSVFSTYSALATEMGFPLLVWFKTFRPWVLMAIATMHFGICILLSESVWHFNMAMLISFLAFVDPPVMRRWGRRWTVKGRRRLRWVLRRYRQQPSRLQGWAYLRALQAHALSWGQYLCQPRTMTRLDLYRFAHAALRYRLCELAMAVGKQPHTSPRHLDRLIRRFWGRWTDFQRTLVVPLYGETEAADRAQELALVGRELGDRFARIENWAKEYPAWMVAALAHLQDLEALQREHLWPHSSDGALAAIRATAYLSRDRETLVEDLTFVLPGLPPSEAIAYWQEITLGVEPGTLRAAYRALKECLPKGEWEAIAGPLTQTVGG
;
A
#
# COMPACT_ATOMS: atom_id res chain seq x y z
N MET A 1 30.30 60.85 5.07
CA MET A 1 29.64 59.75 4.33
C MET A 1 30.24 58.38 4.67
N PHE A 2 31.56 58.21 4.57
CA PHE A 2 32.26 56.93 4.82
C PHE A 2 31.97 56.29 6.20
N VAL A 3 32.04 57.04 7.30
CA VAL A 3 31.74 56.54 8.66
C VAL A 3 30.28 56.05 8.79
N ARG A 4 29.33 56.71 8.12
CA ARG A 4 27.91 56.27 8.10
C ARG A 4 27.74 54.98 7.30
N ALA A 5 28.45 54.82 6.19
CA ALA A 5 28.42 53.58 5.40
C ALA A 5 29.05 52.40 6.16
N VAL A 6 30.19 52.61 6.83
CA VAL A 6 30.86 51.58 7.64
C VAL A 6 29.99 51.16 8.84
N THR A 7 29.41 52.11 9.56
CA THR A 7 28.52 51.81 10.69
C THR A 7 27.21 51.13 10.25
N GLN A 8 26.66 51.49 9.08
CA GLN A 8 25.52 50.80 8.49
C GLN A 8 25.87 49.37 8.07
N GLY A 9 27.06 49.15 7.48
CA GLY A 9 27.58 47.82 7.14
C GLY A 9 27.77 46.93 8.38
N GLN A 10 28.36 47.46 9.46
CA GLN A 10 28.51 46.74 10.73
C GLN A 10 27.17 46.38 11.38
N ARG A 11 26.18 47.28 11.32
CA ARG A 11 24.82 47.02 11.81
C ARG A 11 24.13 45.92 11.01
N LEU A 12 24.23 45.96 9.68
CA LEU A 12 23.68 44.92 8.79
C LEU A 12 24.36 43.56 9.01
N TRP A 13 25.68 43.55 9.17
CA TRP A 13 26.45 42.36 9.49
C TRP A 13 26.04 41.75 10.84
N GLY A 14 25.97 42.57 11.90
CA GLY A 14 25.53 42.13 13.23
C GLY A 14 24.10 41.60 13.22
N TRP A 15 23.20 42.27 12.51
CA TRP A 15 21.81 41.82 12.30
C TRP A 15 21.73 40.48 11.56
N GLY A 16 22.54 40.32 10.51
CA GLY A 16 22.60 39.10 9.70
C GLY A 16 23.16 37.93 10.52
N ARG A 17 24.28 38.15 11.23
CA ARG A 17 24.88 37.18 12.14
C ARG A 17 23.91 36.73 13.22
N GLN A 18 23.20 37.65 13.88
CA GLN A 18 22.24 37.29 14.91
C GLN A 18 21.08 36.46 14.36
N ARG A 19 20.59 36.77 13.15
CA ARG A 19 19.56 35.95 12.48
C ARG A 19 20.08 34.56 12.10
N TRP A 20 21.31 34.49 11.59
CA TRP A 20 21.96 33.23 11.25
C TRP A 20 22.13 32.34 12.49
N GLU A 21 22.65 32.91 13.59
CA GLU A 21 22.81 32.21 14.86
C GLU A 21 21.47 31.73 15.41
N ARG A 22 20.42 32.58 15.37
CA ARG A 22 19.06 32.17 15.77
C ARG A 22 18.46 31.12 14.86
N PHE A 23 18.74 31.15 13.56
CA PHE A 23 18.21 30.16 12.61
C PHE A 23 18.72 28.76 12.93
N TRP A 24 20.04 28.63 13.15
CA TRP A 24 20.71 27.35 13.40
C TRP A 24 20.63 26.91 14.86
N PHE A 25 20.93 27.79 15.81
CA PHE A 25 21.23 27.38 17.18
C PHE A 25 20.15 27.75 18.20
N ALA A 26 19.03 28.35 17.78
CA ALA A 26 17.92 28.58 18.70
C ALA A 26 17.42 27.27 19.32
N GLU A 27 16.91 27.40 20.53
CA GLU A 27 16.21 26.33 21.18
C GLU A 27 14.74 26.26 20.72
N GLY A 28 14.25 25.06 20.48
CA GLY A 28 12.88 24.82 20.00
C GLY A 28 12.28 23.55 20.56
N GLY A 29 10.94 23.47 20.52
CA GLY A 29 10.20 22.29 20.96
C GLY A 29 10.48 21.06 20.08
N THR A 30 10.56 19.89 20.69
CA THR A 30 10.93 18.63 20.01
C THR A 30 9.74 17.79 19.53
N HIS A 31 8.50 18.27 19.66
CA HIS A 31 7.30 17.48 19.35
C HIS A 31 7.18 17.08 17.88
N SER A 32 7.61 17.95 16.96
CA SER A 32 7.64 17.68 15.52
C SER A 32 8.62 16.55 15.18
N LEU A 33 9.81 16.58 15.79
CA LEU A 33 10.79 15.50 15.70
C LEU A 33 10.28 14.17 16.27
N GLY A 34 9.60 14.21 17.42
CA GLY A 34 9.02 13.00 18.00
C GLY A 34 7.95 12.37 17.10
N ALA A 35 7.11 13.17 16.47
CA ALA A 35 6.10 12.69 15.52
C ALA A 35 6.73 12.15 14.23
N MET A 36 7.69 12.87 13.67
CA MET A 36 8.48 12.43 12.52
C MET A 36 9.20 11.11 12.80
N ARG A 37 9.81 10.95 13.98
CA ARG A 37 10.50 9.72 14.40
C ARG A 37 9.56 8.52 14.40
N ILE A 38 8.36 8.67 14.98
CA ILE A 38 7.36 7.58 15.00
C ILE A 38 6.94 7.22 13.56
N ALA A 39 6.63 8.21 12.74
CA ALA A 39 6.18 7.96 11.37
C ALA A 39 7.29 7.33 10.51
N LEU A 40 8.52 7.84 10.61
CA LEU A 40 9.70 7.32 9.92
C LEU A 40 10.03 5.89 10.37
N GLY A 41 9.98 5.61 11.67
CA GLY A 41 10.24 4.29 12.21
C GLY A 41 9.22 3.25 11.76
N LEU A 42 7.93 3.61 11.74
CA LEU A 42 6.86 2.75 11.21
C LEU A 42 7.03 2.51 9.70
N PHE A 43 7.43 3.54 8.95
CA PHE A 43 7.67 3.43 7.52
C PHE A 43 8.86 2.51 7.19
N VAL A 44 9.98 2.67 7.91
CA VAL A 44 11.13 1.76 7.79
C VAL A 44 10.77 0.33 8.18
N LEU A 45 10.01 0.15 9.27
CA LEU A 45 9.55 -1.17 9.69
C LEU A 45 8.65 -1.82 8.64
N GLN A 46 7.74 -1.06 8.03
CA GLN A 46 6.92 -1.54 6.92
C GLN A 46 7.81 -2.02 5.76
N MET A 47 8.78 -1.22 5.33
CA MET A 47 9.67 -1.58 4.22
C MET A 47 10.47 -2.86 4.54
N LEU A 48 10.98 -3.01 5.76
CA LEU A 48 11.67 -4.23 6.19
C LEU A 48 10.72 -5.44 6.18
N VAL A 49 9.53 -5.32 6.75
CA VAL A 49 8.54 -6.42 6.78
C VAL A 49 8.10 -6.84 5.37
N CYS A 50 7.85 -5.87 4.48
CA CYS A 50 7.52 -6.15 3.09
C CYS A 50 8.67 -6.81 2.31
N SER A 51 9.92 -6.67 2.78
CA SER A 51 11.10 -7.29 2.16
C SER A 51 11.29 -8.75 2.55
N ILE A 52 10.58 -9.27 3.56
CA ILE A 52 10.76 -10.64 4.09
C ILE A 52 10.69 -11.72 2.99
N PRO A 53 9.67 -11.74 2.09
CA PRO A 53 9.52 -12.84 1.12
C PRO A 53 10.72 -12.98 0.18
N ASN A 54 11.38 -11.87 -0.15
CA ASN A 54 12.45 -11.80 -1.13
C ASN A 54 13.80 -11.41 -0.49
N TRP A 55 13.92 -11.46 0.85
CA TRP A 55 15.08 -10.93 1.57
C TRP A 55 16.40 -11.55 1.10
N GLN A 56 16.44 -12.88 0.94
CA GLN A 56 17.62 -13.58 0.46
C GLN A 56 17.92 -13.31 -1.02
N GLN A 57 16.90 -13.07 -1.84
CA GLN A 57 17.10 -12.68 -3.24
C GLN A 57 17.70 -11.27 -3.34
N PHE A 58 17.32 -10.37 -2.44
CA PHE A 58 17.81 -8.99 -2.44
C PHE A 58 19.17 -8.81 -1.76
N TYR A 59 19.38 -9.44 -0.61
CA TYR A 59 20.52 -9.19 0.28
C TYR A 59 21.31 -10.45 0.65
N GLY A 60 20.89 -11.62 0.18
CA GLY A 60 21.60 -12.87 0.42
C GLY A 60 22.94 -12.94 -0.32
N PRO A 61 23.77 -13.94 0.01
CA PRO A 61 25.08 -14.13 -0.62
C PRO A 61 24.97 -14.44 -2.12
N ASN A 62 23.92 -15.19 -2.49
CA ASN A 62 23.62 -15.63 -3.85
C ASN A 62 22.38 -14.91 -4.43
N GLY A 63 22.06 -13.71 -3.94
CA GLY A 63 20.95 -12.91 -4.45
C GLY A 63 21.19 -12.38 -5.86
N TYR A 64 20.26 -11.56 -6.37
CA TYR A 64 20.35 -10.95 -7.71
C TYR A 64 21.67 -10.23 -7.98
N PHE A 65 22.24 -9.64 -6.93
CA PHE A 65 23.60 -9.15 -6.94
C PHE A 65 24.45 -9.95 -5.95
N PRO A 66 25.19 -10.99 -6.40
CA PRO A 66 25.96 -11.87 -5.52
C PRO A 66 26.97 -11.09 -4.67
N LEU A 67 27.23 -11.58 -3.46
CA LEU A 67 28.14 -10.90 -2.52
C LEU A 67 29.57 -10.80 -3.07
N THR A 68 30.02 -11.83 -3.79
CA THR A 68 31.34 -11.84 -4.45
C THR A 68 31.46 -10.74 -5.49
N ALA A 69 30.43 -10.56 -6.33
CA ALA A 69 30.36 -9.49 -7.32
C ALA A 69 30.32 -8.11 -6.66
N TYR A 70 29.57 -7.97 -5.55
CA TYR A 70 29.57 -6.73 -4.77
C TYR A 70 30.97 -6.38 -4.25
N ILE A 71 31.66 -7.33 -3.61
CA ILE A 71 33.01 -7.15 -3.09
C ILE A 71 33.98 -6.73 -4.20
N GLN A 72 33.88 -7.37 -5.38
CA GLN A 72 34.70 -7.01 -6.54
C GLN A 72 34.39 -5.59 -7.04
N SER A 73 33.12 -5.19 -7.08
CA SER A 73 32.71 -3.84 -7.51
C SER A 73 33.16 -2.72 -6.57
N MET A 74 33.46 -3.04 -5.32
CA MET A 74 33.89 -2.11 -4.28
C MET A 74 35.42 -2.07 -4.11
N ASN A 75 36.22 -2.48 -5.10
CA ASN A 75 37.69 -2.58 -5.00
C ASN A 75 38.21 -3.55 -3.93
N GLY A 76 37.38 -4.51 -3.49
CA GLY A 76 37.77 -5.57 -2.57
C GLY A 76 37.03 -5.58 -1.24
N PHE A 77 37.41 -6.52 -0.37
CA PHE A 77 36.66 -6.82 0.86
C PHE A 77 36.66 -5.66 1.86
N ALA A 78 37.78 -4.95 2.02
CA ALA A 78 37.90 -3.89 3.01
C ALA A 78 36.87 -2.77 2.78
N ASP A 79 36.83 -2.24 1.56
CA ASP A 79 35.91 -1.18 1.15
C ASP A 79 34.44 -1.65 1.19
N ALA A 80 34.17 -2.90 0.75
CA ALA A 80 32.84 -3.50 0.83
C ALA A 80 32.35 -3.66 2.28
N ALA A 81 33.22 -4.10 3.19
CA ALA A 81 32.92 -4.29 4.60
C ALA A 81 32.72 -2.97 5.37
N ILE A 82 33.39 -1.91 4.95
CA ILE A 82 33.17 -0.55 5.49
C ILE A 82 31.82 0.00 5.01
N ALA A 83 31.49 -0.18 3.73
CA ALA A 83 30.27 0.36 3.15
C ALA A 83 29.00 -0.40 3.57
N SER A 84 29.12 -1.71 3.81
CA SER A 84 27.98 -2.55 4.20
C SER A 84 28.36 -3.66 5.17
N VAL A 85 27.68 -3.68 6.31
CA VAL A 85 27.83 -4.78 7.28
C VAL A 85 27.38 -6.13 6.70
N LEU A 86 26.59 -6.14 5.62
CA LEU A 86 26.19 -7.38 4.93
C LEU A 86 27.37 -8.08 4.26
N ALA A 87 28.49 -7.39 4.02
CA ALA A 87 29.69 -8.02 3.47
C ALA A 87 30.52 -8.77 4.50
N TRP A 88 30.25 -8.63 5.81
CA TRP A 88 31.08 -9.22 6.87
C TRP A 88 31.03 -10.75 6.91
N SER A 89 30.00 -11.37 6.35
CA SER A 89 29.90 -12.82 6.26
C SER A 89 29.13 -13.26 5.01
N PRO A 90 29.61 -14.28 4.29
CA PRO A 90 28.92 -14.87 3.14
C PRO A 90 27.81 -15.86 3.55
N THR A 91 27.48 -15.98 4.84
CA THR A 91 26.45 -16.91 5.28
C THR A 91 25.04 -16.32 5.09
N PRO A 92 24.05 -17.08 4.58
CA PRO A 92 22.66 -16.61 4.50
C PRO A 92 22.08 -16.23 5.87
N LEU A 93 22.55 -16.85 6.95
CA LEU A 93 22.14 -16.54 8.32
C LEU A 93 22.58 -15.13 8.73
N TRP A 94 23.74 -14.65 8.28
CA TRP A 94 24.21 -13.31 8.61
C TRP A 94 23.31 -12.21 8.04
N SER A 95 22.84 -12.36 6.81
CA SER A 95 21.91 -11.37 6.25
C SER A 95 20.59 -11.33 7.03
N TRP A 96 20.09 -12.46 7.52
CA TRP A 96 18.95 -12.50 8.45
C TRP A 96 19.26 -11.91 9.84
N ALA A 97 20.48 -12.05 10.33
CA ALA A 97 20.89 -11.41 11.58
C ALA A 97 20.87 -9.88 11.43
N VAL A 98 21.42 -9.34 10.34
CA VAL A 98 21.37 -7.90 10.01
C VAL A 98 19.91 -7.43 9.86
N PHE A 99 19.06 -8.22 9.22
CA PHE A 99 17.61 -7.97 9.16
C PHE A 99 16.99 -7.83 10.56
N GLY A 100 17.25 -8.81 11.43
CA GLY A 100 16.74 -8.81 12.81
C GLY A 100 17.18 -7.58 13.59
N VAL A 101 18.46 -7.18 13.48
CA VAL A 101 18.98 -5.94 14.06
C VAL A 101 18.25 -4.71 13.48
N GLY A 102 18.00 -4.68 12.18
CA GLY A 102 17.22 -3.64 11.51
C GLY A 102 15.80 -3.52 12.07
N VAL A 103 15.09 -4.64 12.20
CA VAL A 103 13.72 -4.68 12.75
C VAL A 103 13.70 -4.23 14.22
N VAL A 104 14.59 -4.77 15.05
CA VAL A 104 14.66 -4.41 16.48
C VAL A 104 15.01 -2.93 16.65
N SER A 105 15.99 -2.42 15.90
CA SER A 105 16.37 -1.01 15.95
C SER A 105 15.26 -0.09 15.40
N ALA A 106 14.50 -0.49 14.38
CA ALA A 106 13.34 0.24 13.88
C ALA A 106 12.21 0.31 14.92
N ILE A 107 11.93 -0.79 15.63
CA ILE A 107 10.95 -0.82 16.72
C ILE A 107 11.42 0.07 17.88
N ALA A 108 12.67 -0.08 18.32
CA ALA A 108 13.26 0.72 19.39
C ALA A 108 13.26 2.22 19.03
N PHE A 109 13.61 2.57 17.80
CA PHE A 109 13.56 3.93 17.25
C PHE A 109 12.13 4.48 17.25
N THR A 110 11.16 3.70 16.78
CA THR A 110 9.74 4.09 16.75
C THR A 110 9.22 4.42 18.15
N LEU A 111 9.45 3.52 19.11
CA LEU A 111 9.04 3.67 20.50
C LEU A 111 9.85 4.74 21.25
N GLY A 112 11.07 5.04 20.77
CA GLY A 112 12.00 5.93 21.45
C GLY A 112 12.61 5.29 22.68
N LEU A 113 13.09 4.05 22.53
CA LEU A 113 13.84 3.28 23.52
C LEU A 113 15.33 3.43 23.23
N GLN A 114 16.11 3.97 24.16
CA GLN A 114 17.53 4.26 23.94
C GLN A 114 17.73 5.01 22.60
N THR A 115 16.93 6.06 22.40
CA THR A 115 16.65 6.62 21.06
C THR A 115 17.92 6.93 20.27
N ARG A 116 18.98 7.42 20.92
CA ARG A 116 20.23 7.75 20.25
C ARG A 116 20.94 6.52 19.68
N ILE A 117 21.02 5.44 20.45
CA ILE A 117 21.62 4.18 20.01
C ILE A 117 20.75 3.56 18.92
N ALA A 118 19.44 3.51 19.13
CA ALA A 118 18.50 2.98 18.14
C ALA A 118 18.61 3.70 16.79
N THR A 119 18.72 5.03 16.78
CA THR A 119 18.90 5.80 15.53
C THR A 119 20.21 5.48 14.83
N VAL A 120 21.33 5.42 15.56
CA VAL A 120 22.66 5.13 14.98
C VAL A 120 22.69 3.72 14.39
N VAL A 121 22.18 2.72 15.12
CA VAL A 121 22.11 1.34 14.63
C VAL A 121 21.20 1.25 13.41
N LEU A 122 20.00 1.86 13.47
CA LEU A 122 19.07 1.84 12.35
C LEU A 122 19.65 2.54 11.11
N PHE A 123 20.33 3.68 11.30
CA PHE A 123 21.05 4.36 10.23
C PHE A 123 22.13 3.46 9.61
N ALA A 124 22.96 2.81 10.42
CA ALA A 124 24.04 1.95 9.95
C ALA A 124 23.50 0.74 9.18
N VAL A 125 22.42 0.10 9.68
CA VAL A 125 21.74 -0.99 8.96
C VAL A 125 21.17 -0.47 7.65
N TRP A 126 20.39 0.61 7.67
CA TRP A 126 19.77 1.16 6.47
C TRP A 126 20.81 1.55 5.42
N ALA A 127 21.86 2.27 5.81
CA ALA A 127 22.97 2.63 4.94
C ALA A 127 23.66 1.38 4.36
N SER A 128 23.83 0.32 5.16
CA SER A 128 24.39 -0.95 4.69
C SER A 128 23.52 -1.62 3.64
N LEU A 129 22.19 -1.57 3.77
CA LEU A 129 21.26 -2.11 2.76
C LEU A 129 21.42 -1.38 1.43
N LEU A 130 21.49 -0.04 1.46
CA LEU A 130 21.61 0.75 0.24
C LEU A 130 22.93 0.53 -0.49
N HIS A 131 24.03 0.38 0.23
CA HIS A 131 25.32 0.08 -0.41
C HIS A 131 25.38 -1.36 -0.93
N ARG A 132 24.75 -2.33 -0.24
CA ARG A 132 24.78 -3.74 -0.65
C ARG A 132 24.06 -4.00 -1.97
N SER A 133 22.99 -3.25 -2.25
CA SER A 133 22.17 -3.43 -3.44
C SER A 133 21.75 -2.09 -4.04
N LEU A 134 22.69 -1.44 -4.74
CA LEU A 134 22.46 -0.17 -5.43
C LEU A 134 21.30 -0.23 -6.44
N MET A 135 21.02 -1.41 -6.99
CA MET A 135 19.93 -1.61 -7.95
C MET A 135 18.53 -1.47 -7.34
N LEU A 136 18.40 -1.64 -6.02
CA LEU A 136 17.14 -1.49 -5.30
C LEU A 136 16.93 -0.06 -4.78
N VAL A 137 17.96 0.78 -4.84
CA VAL A 137 17.94 2.13 -4.27
C VAL A 137 17.08 3.04 -5.13
N ASN A 138 16.12 3.70 -4.49
CA ASN A 138 15.28 4.73 -5.11
C ASN A 138 15.26 6.00 -4.25
N GLY A 139 14.52 7.02 -4.67
CA GLY A 139 14.48 8.33 -4.02
C GLY A 139 14.09 8.27 -2.55
N GLN A 140 13.13 7.39 -2.17
CA GLN A 140 12.70 7.27 -0.77
C GLN A 140 13.85 6.87 0.15
N ASP A 141 14.75 6.02 -0.34
CA ASP A 141 15.79 5.43 0.48
C ASP A 141 16.84 6.47 0.84
N GLN A 142 17.10 7.40 -0.08
CA GLN A 142 17.95 8.56 0.14
C GLN A 142 17.34 9.51 1.16
N ILE A 143 16.03 9.76 1.10
CA ILE A 143 15.32 10.58 2.08
C ILE A 143 15.36 9.93 3.47
N VAL A 144 15.07 8.63 3.57
CA VAL A 144 15.15 7.89 4.84
C VAL A 144 16.57 7.91 5.40
N LYS A 145 17.58 7.59 4.59
CA LYS A 145 18.99 7.65 4.98
C LYS A 145 19.37 9.04 5.50
N LEU A 146 18.93 10.10 4.81
CA LEU A 146 19.20 11.48 5.19
C LEU A 146 18.56 11.86 6.53
N LEU A 147 17.29 11.50 6.73
CA LEU A 147 16.57 11.76 7.98
C LEU A 147 17.15 10.97 9.15
N LEU A 148 17.57 9.72 8.93
CA LEU A 148 18.25 8.90 9.94
C LEU A 148 19.63 9.45 10.28
N PHE A 149 20.42 9.86 9.27
CA PHE A 149 21.75 10.43 9.45
C PHE A 149 21.71 11.69 10.32
N PHE A 150 20.92 12.70 9.94
CA PHE A 150 20.76 13.89 10.77
C PHE A 150 20.04 13.56 12.10
N GLY A 151 19.26 12.48 12.11
CA GLY A 151 18.59 11.93 13.29
C GLY A 151 19.57 11.50 14.38
N CYS A 152 20.76 11.02 14.00
CA CYS A 152 21.84 10.65 14.95
C CYS A 152 22.27 11.82 15.84
N PHE A 153 22.15 13.04 15.34
CA PHE A 153 22.49 14.28 16.05
C PHE A 153 21.27 14.98 16.64
N ALA A 154 20.06 14.59 16.20
CA ALA A 154 18.82 15.23 16.60
C ALA A 154 18.31 14.73 17.97
N PRO A 155 17.66 15.61 18.77
CA PRO A 155 17.06 15.26 20.06
C PRO A 155 15.74 14.48 19.91
N LEU A 156 15.72 13.41 19.10
CA LEU A 156 14.53 12.62 18.75
C LEU A 156 13.87 11.92 19.95
N GLY A 157 14.61 11.70 21.03
CA GLY A 157 14.14 11.07 22.26
C GLY A 157 13.47 12.03 23.25
N ARG A 158 13.42 13.34 22.98
CA ARG A 158 12.89 14.32 23.96
C ARG A 158 11.37 14.44 23.98
N SER A 159 10.68 13.99 22.93
CA SER A 159 9.22 13.99 22.82
C SER A 159 8.68 12.67 22.31
N TYR A 160 7.45 12.32 22.74
CA TYR A 160 6.74 11.09 22.33
C TYR A 160 7.58 9.80 22.39
N SER A 161 8.44 9.68 23.40
CA SER A 161 9.39 8.58 23.55
C SER A 161 9.18 7.82 24.86
N TRP A 162 9.62 6.57 24.86
CA TRP A 162 9.78 5.80 26.09
C TRP A 162 10.85 6.40 26.99
N ASP A 163 11.96 6.89 26.44
CA ASP A 163 13.03 7.57 27.20
C ASP A 163 12.47 8.71 28.06
N ARG A 164 11.58 9.54 27.49
CA ARG A 164 10.89 10.61 28.22
C ARG A 164 9.99 10.06 29.31
N TRP A 165 9.21 9.03 29.01
CA TRP A 165 8.32 8.42 30.00
C TRP A 165 9.11 7.85 31.19
N TRP A 166 10.22 7.18 30.90
CA TRP A 166 11.12 6.61 31.91
C TRP A 166 11.76 7.70 32.78
N ALA A 167 12.27 8.77 32.15
CA ALA A 167 12.82 9.92 32.86
C ALA A 167 11.78 10.57 33.80
N HIS A 168 10.55 10.80 33.32
CA HIS A 168 9.47 11.32 34.15
C HIS A 168 9.09 10.37 35.30
N LYS A 169 9.03 9.06 35.04
CA LYS A 169 8.74 8.05 36.07
C LYS A 169 9.77 8.09 37.21
N HIS A 170 11.03 8.34 36.89
CA HIS A 170 12.14 8.44 37.85
C HIS A 170 12.48 9.87 38.26
N LYS A 171 11.58 10.84 38.01
CA LYS A 171 11.74 12.26 38.37
C LYS A 171 13.03 12.90 37.85
N GLN A 172 13.59 12.41 36.75
CA GLN A 172 14.77 12.98 36.12
C GLN A 172 14.42 14.25 35.31
N PRO A 173 15.28 15.28 35.30
CA PRO A 173 15.06 16.46 34.48
C PRO A 173 15.12 16.09 32.99
N TRP A 174 14.04 16.35 32.25
CA TRP A 174 13.91 16.00 30.83
C TRP A 174 13.25 17.13 30.05
N SER A 175 14.07 18.03 29.47
CA SER A 175 13.56 19.19 28.74
C SER A 175 12.93 18.80 27.40
N GLU A 176 11.74 19.32 27.08
CA GLU A 176 11.12 19.15 25.75
C GLU A 176 11.70 20.10 24.69
N VAL A 177 12.59 21.01 25.12
CA VAL A 177 13.24 22.03 24.31
C VAL A 177 14.69 21.62 24.06
N ALA A 178 15.20 21.82 22.85
CA ALA A 178 16.56 21.46 22.46
C ALA A 178 17.06 22.31 21.27
N PRO A 179 18.39 22.35 21.01
CA PRO A 179 18.94 23.02 19.84
C PRO A 179 18.34 22.48 18.53
N VAL A 180 17.93 23.38 17.64
CA VAL A 180 17.22 22.99 16.40
C VAL A 180 18.13 22.66 15.22
N TRP A 181 19.45 22.87 15.32
CA TRP A 181 20.37 22.74 14.19
C TRP A 181 20.27 21.39 13.42
N PRO A 182 20.08 20.20 14.05
CA PRO A 182 19.95 18.96 13.30
C PRO A 182 18.64 18.91 12.50
N MET A 183 17.56 19.45 13.09
CA MET A 183 16.28 19.57 12.41
C MET A 183 16.35 20.58 11.27
N ARG A 184 17.14 21.66 11.42
CA ARG A 184 17.38 22.63 10.35
C ARG A 184 18.12 21.99 9.17
N LEU A 185 19.11 21.14 9.42
CA LEU A 185 19.79 20.40 8.36
C LEU A 185 18.81 19.51 7.59
N MET A 186 17.95 18.76 8.29
CA MET A 186 16.89 17.98 7.64
C MET A 186 15.98 18.89 6.78
N GLN A 187 15.51 20.01 7.34
CA GLN A 187 14.63 20.94 6.62
C GLN A 187 15.31 21.54 5.38
N VAL A 188 16.55 21.98 5.49
CA VAL A 188 17.31 22.54 4.36
C VAL A 188 17.53 21.48 3.30
N SER A 189 17.90 20.26 3.67
CA SER A 189 18.07 19.16 2.72
C SER A 189 16.77 18.82 1.98
N ILE A 190 15.63 18.79 2.67
CA ILE A 190 14.32 18.57 2.03
C ILE A 190 13.96 19.75 1.13
N ALA A 191 14.24 20.99 1.53
CA ALA A 191 14.05 22.15 0.67
C ALA A 191 14.91 22.06 -0.61
N PHE A 192 16.13 21.53 -0.51
CA PHE A 192 17.02 21.38 -1.66
C PHE A 192 16.48 20.38 -2.69
N VAL A 193 15.80 19.31 -2.26
CA VAL A 193 15.14 18.37 -3.18
C VAL A 193 14.22 19.14 -4.15
N TYR A 194 13.41 20.07 -3.64
CA TYR A 194 12.50 20.88 -4.45
C TYR A 194 13.18 22.04 -5.17
N LEU A 195 14.21 22.63 -4.56
CA LEU A 195 14.99 23.70 -5.17
C LEU A 195 15.64 23.24 -6.48
N PHE A 196 16.01 21.97 -6.59
CA PHE A 196 16.57 21.40 -7.81
C PHE A 196 15.55 20.67 -8.69
N SER A 197 14.52 20.03 -8.11
CA SER A 197 13.53 19.28 -8.92
C SER A 197 12.67 20.17 -9.82
N ALA A 198 12.22 21.32 -9.32
CA ALA A 198 11.30 22.17 -10.07
C ALA A 198 11.98 22.86 -11.27
N PRO A 199 13.20 23.42 -11.13
CA PRO A 199 13.95 23.95 -12.27
C PRO A 199 14.34 22.86 -13.28
N ALA A 200 14.71 21.66 -12.82
CA ALA A 200 15.00 20.53 -13.72
C ALA A 200 13.76 20.18 -14.57
N LYS A 201 12.59 20.02 -13.95
CA LYS A 201 11.33 19.80 -14.68
C LYS A 201 11.04 20.88 -15.71
N TRP A 202 11.27 22.15 -15.35
CA TRP A 202 11.03 23.27 -16.27
C TRP A 202 11.99 23.28 -17.46
N ASN A 203 13.27 22.98 -17.24
CA ASN A 203 14.30 23.10 -18.27
C ASN A 203 14.41 21.86 -19.15
N ASP A 204 14.29 20.67 -18.57
CA ASP A 204 14.68 19.42 -19.22
C ASP A 204 13.56 18.85 -20.11
N ASP A 205 12.30 19.24 -19.90
CA ASP A 205 11.17 18.67 -20.62
C ASP A 205 10.11 19.73 -21.02
N ILE A 206 9.82 19.78 -22.31
CA ILE A 206 8.84 20.70 -22.91
C ILE A 206 7.40 20.46 -22.42
N MET A 207 7.09 19.25 -21.96
CA MET A 207 5.76 18.89 -21.46
C MET A 207 5.39 19.61 -20.16
N TRP A 208 6.39 19.96 -19.35
CA TRP A 208 6.17 20.80 -18.17
C TRP A 208 5.92 22.27 -18.54
N ARG A 209 6.55 22.74 -19.63
CA ARG A 209 6.43 24.13 -20.13
C ARG A 209 5.14 24.39 -20.91
N ASN A 210 4.56 23.38 -21.54
CA ASN A 210 3.30 23.50 -22.27
C ASN A 210 2.08 23.06 -21.42
N GLY A 211 2.29 22.60 -20.18
CA GLY A 211 1.23 22.17 -19.27
C GLY A 211 0.66 20.78 -19.54
N LEU A 212 1.32 19.96 -20.37
CA LEU A 212 0.83 18.63 -20.75
C LEU A 212 1.50 17.48 -19.97
N ALA A 213 2.44 17.75 -19.07
CA ALA A 213 3.15 16.71 -18.33
C ALA A 213 2.18 15.73 -17.63
N ILE A 214 1.17 16.25 -16.92
CA ILE A 214 0.20 15.40 -16.23
C ILE A 214 -0.70 14.64 -17.22
N TYR A 215 -1.07 15.24 -18.36
CA TYR A 215 -1.83 14.55 -19.42
C TYR A 215 -1.13 13.28 -19.91
N TYR A 216 0.18 13.34 -20.17
CA TYR A 216 0.92 12.16 -20.60
C TYR A 216 1.09 11.11 -19.50
N VAL A 217 1.23 11.56 -18.26
CA VAL A 217 1.25 10.63 -17.10
C VAL A 217 -0.08 9.89 -17.00
N THR A 218 -1.23 10.58 -17.18
CA THR A 218 -2.56 9.97 -17.05
C THR A 218 -2.91 9.02 -18.19
N LEU A 219 -2.25 9.14 -19.35
CA LEU A 219 -2.33 8.19 -20.46
C LEU A 219 -1.49 6.92 -20.26
N SER A 220 -0.60 6.89 -19.26
CA SER A 220 0.29 5.74 -19.06
C SER A 220 -0.29 4.71 -18.11
N ASP A 221 -0.59 3.53 -18.61
CA ASP A 221 -1.05 2.39 -17.80
C ASP A 221 -0.01 1.93 -16.75
N ARG A 222 1.26 2.25 -16.98
CA ARG A 222 2.34 1.95 -16.03
C ARG A 222 2.34 2.89 -14.84
N TRP A 223 2.04 4.17 -15.05
CA TRP A 223 2.26 5.23 -14.07
C TRP A 223 0.98 5.76 -13.43
N PHE A 224 -0.18 5.59 -14.07
CA PHE A 224 -1.46 6.09 -13.59
C PHE A 224 -2.44 4.97 -13.27
N ARG A 225 -3.19 5.14 -12.16
CA ARG A 225 -4.07 4.09 -11.63
C ARG A 225 -5.44 4.03 -12.32
N PHE A 226 -5.86 5.12 -12.96
CA PHE A 226 -7.22 5.29 -13.48
C PHE A 226 -7.25 5.74 -14.95
N PRO A 227 -6.52 5.06 -15.87
CA PRO A 227 -6.36 5.53 -17.25
C PRO A 227 -7.71 5.79 -17.95
N ASP A 228 -8.75 5.00 -17.67
CA ASP A 228 -10.06 5.13 -18.33
C ASP A 228 -10.96 6.28 -17.83
N VAL A 229 -10.50 7.07 -16.85
CA VAL A 229 -11.30 8.15 -16.27
C VAL A 229 -11.06 9.46 -17.05
N ALA A 230 -11.99 9.76 -17.96
CA ALA A 230 -11.93 10.90 -18.88
C ALA A 230 -11.69 12.27 -18.19
N LEU A 231 -12.08 12.43 -16.92
CA LEU A 231 -11.80 13.64 -16.13
C LEU A 231 -10.30 13.97 -16.08
N PHE A 232 -9.45 12.95 -15.97
CA PHE A 232 -7.99 13.10 -15.84
C PHE A 232 -7.28 13.23 -17.20
N GLN A 233 -8.01 13.00 -18.29
CA GLN A 233 -7.54 13.15 -19.68
C GLN A 233 -8.06 14.46 -20.30
N ASN A 234 -8.38 15.45 -19.47
CA ASN A 234 -8.84 16.76 -19.92
C ASN A 234 -7.66 17.77 -19.91
N ILE A 235 -7.45 18.50 -21.01
CA ILE A 235 -6.33 19.44 -21.17
C ILE A 235 -6.34 20.52 -20.07
N PRO A 236 -7.44 21.26 -19.83
CA PRO A 236 -7.58 22.15 -18.67
C PRO A 236 -7.15 21.55 -17.33
N PHE A 237 -7.51 20.29 -17.04
CA PHE A 237 -7.09 19.62 -15.82
C PHE A 237 -5.58 19.40 -15.80
N SER A 238 -4.99 18.94 -16.91
CA SER A 238 -3.53 18.76 -17.03
C SER A 238 -2.78 20.07 -16.83
N VAL A 239 -3.23 21.14 -17.49
CA VAL A 239 -2.60 22.46 -17.40
C VAL A 239 -2.63 22.95 -15.95
N PHE A 240 -3.80 22.88 -15.31
CA PHE A 240 -3.96 23.27 -13.91
C PHE A 240 -3.07 22.45 -12.99
N SER A 241 -3.07 21.13 -13.11
CA SER A 241 -2.31 20.23 -12.22
C SER A 241 -0.80 20.33 -12.44
N THR A 242 -0.34 20.45 -13.69
CA THR A 242 1.07 20.63 -14.05
C THR A 242 1.64 21.91 -13.44
N TYR A 243 0.97 23.05 -13.67
CA TYR A 243 1.46 24.32 -13.12
C TYR A 243 1.24 24.42 -11.61
N SER A 244 0.20 23.79 -11.05
CA SER A 244 0.04 23.70 -9.59
C SER A 244 1.17 22.92 -8.95
N ALA A 245 1.63 21.82 -9.57
CA ALA A 245 2.79 21.07 -9.10
C ALA A 245 4.06 21.92 -9.15
N LEU A 246 4.34 22.57 -10.28
CA LEU A 246 5.52 23.45 -10.43
C LEU A 246 5.49 24.61 -9.43
N ALA A 247 4.36 25.30 -9.30
CA ALA A 247 4.21 26.41 -8.35
C ALA A 247 4.39 25.95 -6.89
N THR A 248 3.89 24.76 -6.56
CA THR A 248 4.05 24.16 -5.22
C THR A 248 5.51 23.80 -4.95
N GLU A 249 6.19 23.16 -5.90
CA GLU A 249 7.60 22.76 -5.76
C GLU A 249 8.53 23.98 -5.72
N MET A 250 8.32 24.99 -6.56
CA MET A 250 9.11 26.24 -6.54
C MET A 250 8.82 27.08 -5.29
N GLY A 251 7.55 27.13 -4.86
CA GLY A 251 7.13 27.90 -3.70
C GLY A 251 7.62 27.31 -2.39
N PHE A 252 7.72 25.98 -2.27
CA PHE A 252 8.12 25.30 -1.05
C PHE A 252 9.46 25.74 -0.46
N PRO A 253 10.60 25.66 -1.16
CA PRO A 253 11.92 25.98 -0.60
C PRO A 253 12.06 27.45 -0.19
N LEU A 254 11.22 28.34 -0.73
CA LEU A 254 11.23 29.78 -0.43
C LEU A 254 10.25 30.14 0.70
N LEU A 255 9.00 29.72 0.58
CA LEU A 255 7.90 30.20 1.42
C LEU A 255 7.79 29.46 2.77
N VAL A 256 8.31 28.24 2.87
CA VAL A 256 8.19 27.41 4.09
C VAL A 256 8.85 28.05 5.33
N TRP A 257 9.83 28.93 5.12
CA TRP A 257 10.56 29.60 6.20
C TRP A 257 9.74 30.70 6.88
N PHE A 258 8.76 31.28 6.17
CA PHE A 258 7.89 32.33 6.68
C PHE A 258 6.70 31.73 7.44
N LYS A 259 6.59 32.04 8.74
CA LYS A 259 5.55 31.45 9.61
C LYS A 259 4.11 31.64 9.08
N THR A 260 3.84 32.76 8.41
CA THR A 260 2.52 33.07 7.83
C THR A 260 2.18 32.13 6.67
N PHE A 261 3.13 31.87 5.77
CA PHE A 261 2.93 31.06 4.56
C PHE A 261 3.14 29.56 4.79
N ARG A 262 3.97 29.20 5.78
CA ARG A 262 4.33 27.82 6.08
C ARG A 262 3.15 26.83 6.11
N PRO A 263 2.05 27.05 6.87
CA PRO A 263 0.96 26.07 6.91
C PRO A 263 0.30 25.85 5.54
N TRP A 264 0.15 26.90 4.73
CA TRP A 264 -0.45 26.83 3.41
C TRP A 264 0.42 26.05 2.42
N VAL A 265 1.72 26.34 2.44
CA VAL A 265 2.71 25.70 1.58
C VAL A 265 2.89 24.23 1.96
N LEU A 266 2.93 23.92 3.27
CA LEU A 266 2.94 22.53 3.76
C LEU A 266 1.67 21.79 3.37
N MET A 267 0.51 22.44 3.43
CA MET A 267 -0.75 21.84 3.02
C MET A 267 -0.78 21.58 1.51
N ALA A 268 -0.33 22.53 0.68
CA ALA A 268 -0.26 22.38 -0.77
C ALA A 268 0.64 21.21 -1.16
N ILE A 269 1.87 21.17 -0.64
CA ILE A 269 2.83 20.11 -0.99
C ILE A 269 2.42 18.75 -0.41
N ALA A 270 1.87 18.70 0.81
CA ALA A 270 1.35 17.46 1.36
C ALA A 270 0.13 16.96 0.57
N THR A 271 -0.77 17.84 0.14
CA THR A 271 -1.92 17.48 -0.69
C THR A 271 -1.47 16.96 -2.04
N MET A 272 -0.45 17.57 -2.65
CA MET A 272 0.15 17.08 -3.89
C MET A 272 0.70 15.66 -3.72
N HIS A 273 1.57 15.43 -2.72
CA HIS A 273 2.14 14.09 -2.47
C HIS A 273 1.08 13.06 -2.11
N PHE A 274 0.07 13.43 -1.32
CA PHE A 274 -1.04 12.54 -0.99
C PHE A 274 -1.90 12.22 -2.22
N GLY A 275 -2.18 13.20 -3.06
CA GLY A 275 -2.84 13.01 -4.35
C GLY A 275 -2.06 12.07 -5.26
N ILE A 276 -0.74 12.23 -5.34
CA ILE A 276 0.14 11.32 -6.09
C ILE A 276 0.03 9.88 -5.55
N CYS A 277 -0.02 9.68 -4.24
CA CYS A 277 -0.16 8.35 -3.64
C CYS A 277 -1.48 7.64 -4.00
N ILE A 278 -2.53 8.40 -4.30
CA ILE A 278 -3.85 7.88 -4.67
C ILE A 278 -3.94 7.64 -6.17
N LEU A 279 -3.45 8.61 -6.96
CA LEU A 279 -3.67 8.71 -8.40
C LEU A 279 -2.61 7.96 -9.22
N LEU A 280 -1.35 7.96 -8.78
CA LEU A 280 -0.26 7.28 -9.47
C LEU A 280 -0.04 5.85 -8.97
N SER A 281 0.71 5.10 -9.77
CA SER A 281 1.09 3.71 -9.54
C SER A 281 1.86 3.52 -8.24
N GLU A 282 1.82 2.29 -7.71
CA GLU A 282 2.46 1.89 -6.46
C GLU A 282 3.98 2.09 -6.47
N SER A 283 4.58 2.15 -7.67
CA SER A 283 6.01 2.37 -7.88
C SER A 283 6.53 3.68 -7.27
N VAL A 284 5.70 4.73 -7.17
CA VAL A 284 6.08 6.01 -6.58
C VAL A 284 5.57 6.21 -5.15
N TRP A 285 4.79 5.27 -4.62
CA TRP A 285 4.12 5.41 -3.31
C TRP A 285 5.12 5.64 -2.17
N HIS A 286 6.20 4.86 -2.12
CA HIS A 286 7.20 4.93 -1.05
C HIS A 286 7.92 6.29 -1.01
N PHE A 287 8.26 6.87 -2.17
CA PHE A 287 8.87 8.19 -2.25
C PHE A 287 7.94 9.26 -1.67
N ASN A 288 6.68 9.25 -2.08
CA ASN A 288 5.71 10.23 -1.62
C ASN A 288 5.42 10.10 -0.11
N MET A 289 5.39 8.87 0.43
CA MET A 289 5.31 8.64 1.87
C MET A 289 6.52 9.20 2.62
N ALA A 290 7.74 8.94 2.13
CA ALA A 290 8.96 9.49 2.73
C ALA A 290 8.93 11.03 2.76
N MET A 291 8.46 11.67 1.67
CA MET A 291 8.30 13.13 1.63
C MET A 291 7.25 13.63 2.63
N LEU A 292 6.07 13.00 2.70
CA LEU A 292 5.03 13.34 3.69
C LEU A 292 5.54 13.25 5.14
N ILE A 293 6.32 12.22 5.44
CA ILE A 293 6.95 12.04 6.76
C ILE A 293 7.96 13.16 7.00
N SER A 294 8.79 13.49 6.02
CA SER A 294 9.78 14.57 6.13
C SER A 294 9.15 15.93 6.45
N PHE A 295 7.95 16.21 5.93
CA PHE A 295 7.24 17.47 6.18
C PHE A 295 6.82 17.65 7.64
N LEU A 296 6.73 16.57 8.42
CA LEU A 296 6.51 16.65 9.87
C LEU A 296 7.60 17.46 10.57
N ALA A 297 8.83 17.50 10.04
CA ALA A 297 9.90 18.32 10.57
C ALA A 297 9.62 19.83 10.44
N PHE A 298 8.78 20.26 9.51
CA PHE A 298 8.42 21.66 9.29
C PHE A 298 7.19 22.11 10.08
N VAL A 299 6.38 21.17 10.58
CA VAL A 299 5.21 21.50 11.39
C VAL A 299 5.65 22.16 12.69
N ASP A 300 4.95 23.22 13.10
CA ASP A 300 5.28 23.95 14.32
C ASP A 300 5.10 23.06 15.58
N PRO A 301 6.11 22.99 16.49
CA PRO A 301 6.04 22.13 17.68
C PRO A 301 4.79 22.35 18.57
N PRO A 302 4.27 23.59 18.77
CA PRO A 302 3.02 23.80 19.50
C PRO A 302 1.80 23.14 18.85
N VAL A 303 1.73 23.12 17.52
CA VAL A 303 0.65 22.42 16.77
C VAL A 303 0.75 20.92 17.05
N MET A 304 1.97 20.36 16.91
CA MET A 304 2.20 18.94 17.13
C MET A 304 1.94 18.53 18.59
N ARG A 305 2.27 19.39 19.56
CA ARG A 305 1.96 19.20 20.98
C ARG A 305 0.46 19.09 21.26
N ARG A 306 -0.33 20.01 20.66
CA ARG A 306 -1.79 20.03 20.80
C ARG A 306 -2.40 18.75 20.23
N TRP A 307 -1.91 18.30 19.08
CA TRP A 307 -2.29 17.02 18.50
C TRP A 307 -2.00 15.86 19.45
N GLY A 308 -0.75 15.70 19.91
CA GLY A 308 -0.39 14.62 20.84
C GLY A 308 -1.21 14.60 22.14
N ARG A 309 -1.56 15.78 22.69
CA ARG A 309 -2.45 15.87 23.86
C ARG A 309 -3.87 15.37 23.56
N ARG A 310 -4.44 15.70 22.39
CA ARG A 310 -5.76 15.20 21.99
C ARG A 310 -5.78 13.68 21.83
N TRP A 311 -4.76 13.12 21.18
CA TRP A 311 -4.64 11.67 20.98
C TRP A 311 -4.41 10.92 22.29
N THR A 312 -3.61 11.44 23.21
CA THR A 312 -3.40 10.80 24.53
C THR A 312 -4.63 10.87 25.44
N VAL A 313 -5.38 11.99 25.46
CA VAL A 313 -6.60 12.11 26.28
C VAL A 313 -7.74 11.27 25.70
N LYS A 314 -8.02 11.38 24.40
CA LYS A 314 -9.04 10.55 23.73
C LYS A 314 -8.64 9.08 23.74
N GLY A 315 -7.36 8.77 23.49
CA GLY A 315 -6.81 7.42 23.53
C GLY A 315 -6.91 6.78 24.90
N ARG A 316 -6.58 7.49 25.99
CA ARG A 316 -6.78 6.97 27.36
C ARG A 316 -8.25 6.74 27.70
N ARG A 317 -9.16 7.62 27.27
CA ARG A 317 -10.61 7.44 27.48
C ARG A 317 -11.14 6.25 26.68
N ARG A 318 -10.75 6.12 25.41
CA ARG A 318 -11.13 5.01 24.52
C ARG A 318 -10.54 3.68 24.98
N LEU A 319 -9.26 3.66 25.38
CA LEU A 319 -8.62 2.46 25.93
C LEU A 319 -9.25 2.04 27.25
N ARG A 320 -9.55 2.96 28.18
CA ARG A 320 -10.29 2.63 29.41
C ARG A 320 -11.69 2.12 29.12
N TRP A 321 -12.38 2.70 28.14
CA TRP A 321 -13.69 2.23 27.71
C TRP A 321 -13.62 0.82 27.09
N VAL A 322 -12.64 0.58 26.20
CA VAL A 322 -12.39 -0.73 25.58
C VAL A 322 -12.01 -1.76 26.65
N LEU A 323 -11.06 -1.46 27.54
CA LEU A 323 -10.63 -2.36 28.61
C LEU A 323 -11.76 -2.67 29.60
N ARG A 324 -12.61 -1.68 29.94
CA ARG A 324 -13.81 -1.91 30.78
C ARG A 324 -14.82 -2.81 30.09
N ARG A 325 -15.05 -2.61 28.79
CA ARG A 325 -15.97 -3.43 27.99
C ARG A 325 -15.42 -4.84 27.74
N TYR A 326 -14.10 -4.96 27.58
CA TYR A 326 -13.38 -6.22 27.45
C TYR A 326 -13.43 -7.04 28.74
N ARG A 327 -13.30 -6.40 29.91
CA ARG A 327 -13.41 -7.05 31.22
C ARG A 327 -14.82 -7.55 31.55
N GLN A 328 -15.84 -7.11 30.81
CA GLN A 328 -17.25 -7.44 31.04
C GLN A 328 -17.85 -8.42 30.02
N GLN A 329 -17.09 -8.88 29.01
CA GLN A 329 -17.60 -9.82 27.99
C GLN A 329 -16.54 -10.90 27.65
N PRO A 330 -16.52 -12.04 28.37
CA PRO A 330 -15.58 -13.15 28.10
C PRO A 330 -15.89 -13.92 26.81
N SER A 331 -17.08 -13.80 26.23
CA SER A 331 -17.58 -14.68 25.16
C SER A 331 -17.26 -14.25 23.73
N ARG A 332 -16.58 -13.13 23.49
CA ARG A 332 -16.27 -12.62 22.13
C ARG A 332 -14.88 -12.99 21.64
N LEU A 333 -14.59 -14.28 21.57
CA LEU A 333 -13.54 -14.84 20.69
C LEU A 333 -13.86 -14.62 19.19
N GLN A 334 -15.08 -14.19 18.86
CA GLN A 334 -15.56 -13.87 17.51
C GLN A 334 -14.84 -12.68 16.82
N GLY A 335 -14.27 -11.75 17.60
CA GLY A 335 -13.56 -10.59 17.02
C GLY A 335 -12.25 -10.97 16.31
N TRP A 336 -11.58 -12.04 16.75
CA TRP A 336 -10.35 -12.54 16.13
C TRP A 336 -10.63 -13.27 14.81
N ALA A 337 -11.76 -13.98 14.72
CA ALA A 337 -12.25 -14.55 13.46
C ALA A 337 -12.60 -13.44 12.46
N TYR A 338 -13.22 -12.36 12.91
CA TYR A 338 -13.55 -11.20 12.07
C TYR A 338 -12.30 -10.42 11.63
N LEU A 339 -11.28 -10.29 12.51
CA LEU A 339 -9.98 -9.71 12.16
C LEU A 339 -9.19 -10.61 11.21
N ARG A 340 -9.24 -11.94 11.36
CA ARG A 340 -8.65 -12.88 10.38
C ARG A 340 -9.41 -12.86 9.05
N ALA A 341 -10.72 -12.69 9.06
CA ALA A 341 -11.53 -12.52 7.86
C ALA A 341 -11.20 -11.20 7.14
N LEU A 342 -11.10 -10.09 7.89
CA LEU A 342 -10.64 -8.80 7.38
C LEU A 342 -9.19 -8.83 6.91
N GLN A 343 -8.32 -9.58 7.59
CA GLN A 343 -6.93 -9.77 7.19
C GLN A 343 -6.84 -10.61 5.91
N ALA A 344 -7.58 -11.72 5.81
CA ALA A 344 -7.66 -12.53 4.60
C ALA A 344 -8.27 -11.74 3.43
N HIS A 345 -9.29 -10.92 3.71
CA HIS A 345 -9.89 -10.01 2.73
C HIS A 345 -8.94 -8.89 2.31
N ALA A 346 -8.19 -8.31 3.25
CA ALA A 346 -7.18 -7.28 2.96
C ALA A 346 -5.96 -7.86 2.23
N LEU A 347 -5.60 -9.12 2.48
CA LEU A 347 -4.55 -9.84 1.75
C LEU A 347 -5.01 -10.22 0.34
N SER A 348 -6.28 -10.64 0.16
CA SER A 348 -6.84 -10.92 -1.16
C SER A 348 -7.09 -9.65 -2.00
N TRP A 349 -7.55 -8.57 -1.36
CA TRP A 349 -7.68 -7.25 -2.01
C TRP A 349 -6.31 -6.61 -2.26
N GLY A 350 -5.35 -6.81 -1.37
CA GLY A 350 -3.97 -6.35 -1.55
C GLY A 350 -3.37 -6.93 -2.82
N GLN A 351 -3.62 -8.20 -3.13
CA GLN A 351 -3.17 -8.79 -4.39
C GLN A 351 -3.95 -8.25 -5.60
N TYR A 352 -5.26 -8.02 -5.51
CA TYR A 352 -6.06 -7.43 -6.60
C TYR A 352 -5.69 -5.96 -6.90
N LEU A 353 -5.24 -5.22 -5.88
CA LEU A 353 -4.76 -3.84 -6.02
C LEU A 353 -3.29 -3.77 -6.45
N CYS A 354 -2.47 -4.74 -6.06
CA CYS A 354 -1.05 -4.85 -6.44
C CYS A 354 -0.83 -5.58 -7.78
N GLN A 355 -1.87 -6.15 -8.40
CA GLN A 355 -1.77 -6.66 -9.76
C GLN A 355 -1.73 -5.45 -10.72
N PRO A 356 -0.71 -5.33 -11.58
CA PRO A 356 -0.77 -4.41 -12.69
C PRO A 356 -2.04 -4.73 -13.49
N ARG A 357 -2.94 -3.76 -13.65
CA ARG A 357 -4.08 -3.87 -14.59
C ARG A 357 -3.63 -4.10 -16.05
N THR A 358 -2.32 -4.12 -16.29
CA THR A 358 -1.64 -4.36 -17.56
C THR A 358 -1.31 -5.83 -17.82
N MET A 359 -1.88 -6.81 -17.10
CA MET A 359 -1.77 -8.19 -17.57
C MET A 359 -2.63 -8.36 -18.83
N THR A 360 -1.96 -8.29 -19.98
CA THR A 360 -2.49 -8.46 -21.34
C THR A 360 -2.99 -9.89 -21.62
N ARG A 361 -2.87 -10.81 -20.64
CA ARG A 361 -3.25 -12.23 -20.76
C ARG A 361 -4.64 -12.47 -20.18
N LEU A 362 -5.37 -13.40 -20.78
CA LEU A 362 -6.72 -13.75 -20.36
C LEU A 362 -6.69 -14.58 -19.07
N ASP A 363 -7.47 -14.15 -18.08
CA ASP A 363 -7.59 -14.81 -16.79
C ASP A 363 -8.95 -15.53 -16.67
N LEU A 364 -8.92 -16.86 -16.50
CA LEU A 364 -10.12 -17.68 -16.37
C LEU A 364 -10.90 -17.38 -15.08
N TYR A 365 -10.22 -16.91 -14.04
CA TYR A 365 -10.76 -16.76 -12.70
C TYR A 365 -11.21 -15.34 -12.35
N ARG A 366 -10.79 -14.34 -13.13
CA ARG A 366 -11.00 -12.90 -12.90
C ARG A 366 -12.37 -12.55 -12.34
N PHE A 367 -13.45 -13.02 -12.97
CA PHE A 367 -14.80 -12.62 -12.57
C PHE A 367 -15.37 -13.53 -11.48
N ALA A 368 -15.22 -14.85 -11.63
CA ALA A 368 -15.77 -15.82 -10.70
C ALA A 368 -15.14 -15.70 -9.31
N HIS A 369 -13.81 -15.54 -9.22
CA HIS A 369 -13.11 -15.42 -7.94
C HIS A 369 -13.37 -14.08 -7.26
N ALA A 370 -13.44 -12.98 -8.01
CA ALA A 370 -13.81 -11.69 -7.45
C ALA A 370 -15.20 -11.74 -6.81
N ALA A 371 -16.18 -12.29 -7.54
CA ALA A 371 -17.54 -12.46 -7.02
C ALA A 371 -17.60 -13.44 -5.83
N LEU A 372 -16.91 -14.59 -5.90
CA LEU A 372 -16.82 -15.53 -4.79
C LEU A 372 -16.27 -14.86 -3.53
N ARG A 373 -15.15 -14.14 -3.64
CA ARG A 373 -14.55 -13.41 -2.51
C ARG A 373 -15.52 -12.41 -1.91
N TYR A 374 -16.25 -11.66 -2.74
CA TYR A 374 -17.27 -10.72 -2.28
C TYR A 374 -18.39 -11.43 -1.52
N ARG A 375 -18.97 -12.49 -2.09
CA ARG A 375 -20.10 -13.24 -1.51
C ARG A 375 -19.71 -13.96 -0.21
N LEU A 376 -18.48 -14.49 -0.14
CA LEU A 376 -17.94 -15.07 1.10
C LEU A 376 -17.81 -14.02 2.21
N CYS A 377 -17.44 -12.78 1.88
CA CYS A 377 -17.41 -11.70 2.86
C CYS A 377 -18.80 -11.23 3.27
N GLU A 378 -19.75 -11.16 2.33
CA GLU A 378 -21.15 -10.89 2.62
C GLU A 378 -21.74 -11.93 3.59
N LEU A 379 -21.44 -13.22 3.35
CA LEU A 379 -21.82 -14.31 4.24
C LEU A 379 -21.14 -14.18 5.61
N ALA A 380 -19.86 -13.79 5.67
CA ALA A 380 -19.16 -13.55 6.93
C ALA A 380 -19.82 -12.45 7.75
N MET A 381 -20.27 -11.37 7.10
CA MET A 381 -21.02 -10.29 7.76
C MET A 381 -22.37 -10.78 8.29
N ALA A 382 -23.09 -11.60 7.51
CA ALA A 382 -24.37 -12.16 7.90
C ALA A 382 -24.23 -13.12 9.10
N VAL A 383 -23.25 -14.03 9.06
CA VAL A 383 -22.91 -14.94 10.17
C VAL A 383 -22.49 -14.14 11.42
N GLY A 384 -21.72 -13.06 11.25
CA GLY A 384 -21.34 -12.19 12.37
C GLY A 384 -22.51 -11.48 13.04
N LYS A 385 -23.58 -11.17 12.29
CA LYS A 385 -24.82 -10.59 12.82
C LYS A 385 -25.70 -11.62 13.54
N GLN A 386 -25.74 -12.86 13.04
CA GLN A 386 -26.60 -13.93 13.56
C GLN A 386 -25.82 -15.26 13.67
N PRO A 387 -24.99 -15.42 14.71
CA PRO A 387 -24.00 -16.51 14.79
C PRO A 387 -24.60 -17.92 14.98
N HIS A 388 -25.88 -18.01 15.36
CA HIS A 388 -26.56 -19.27 15.67
C HIS A 388 -27.51 -19.74 14.56
N THR A 389 -27.57 -19.03 13.43
CA THR A 389 -28.51 -19.34 12.34
C THR A 389 -27.84 -19.15 10.97
N SER A 390 -28.04 -20.11 10.06
CA SER A 390 -27.58 -19.99 8.67
C SER A 390 -28.28 -18.82 7.96
N PRO A 391 -27.54 -17.94 7.28
CA PRO A 391 -28.07 -17.01 6.28
C PRO A 391 -28.60 -17.78 5.05
N ARG A 392 -29.79 -18.38 5.18
CA ARG A 392 -30.37 -19.38 4.24
C ARG A 392 -30.37 -18.98 2.76
N HIS A 393 -30.39 -17.69 2.44
CA HIS A 393 -30.34 -17.22 1.06
C HIS A 393 -28.91 -17.27 0.49
N LEU A 394 -27.94 -16.62 1.15
CA LEU A 394 -26.54 -16.60 0.70
C LEU A 394 -25.89 -17.98 0.75
N ASP A 395 -26.21 -18.76 1.78
CA ASP A 395 -25.73 -20.14 1.94
C ASP A 395 -26.12 -21.00 0.71
N ARG A 396 -27.40 -20.95 0.31
CA ARG A 396 -27.88 -21.67 -0.88
C ARG A 396 -27.24 -21.18 -2.16
N LEU A 397 -27.08 -19.87 -2.33
CA LEU A 397 -26.43 -19.27 -3.49
C LEU A 397 -24.97 -19.74 -3.64
N ILE A 398 -24.20 -19.67 -2.55
CA ILE A 398 -22.79 -20.08 -2.54
C ILE A 398 -22.67 -21.58 -2.80
N ARG A 399 -23.51 -22.44 -2.20
CA ARG A 399 -23.49 -23.89 -2.47
C ARG A 399 -23.71 -24.22 -3.94
N ARG A 400 -24.73 -23.62 -4.54
CA ARG A 400 -25.09 -23.85 -5.94
C ARG A 400 -23.97 -23.41 -6.88
N PHE A 401 -23.48 -22.18 -6.70
CA PHE A 401 -22.42 -21.64 -7.54
C PHE A 401 -21.09 -22.40 -7.34
N TRP A 402 -20.70 -22.69 -6.10
CA TRP A 402 -19.46 -23.41 -5.79
C TRP A 402 -19.44 -24.80 -6.43
N GLY A 403 -20.54 -25.55 -6.35
CA GLY A 403 -20.66 -26.84 -7.03
C GLY A 403 -20.43 -26.72 -8.53
N ARG A 404 -21.13 -25.78 -9.20
CA ARG A 404 -20.98 -25.56 -10.64
C ARG A 404 -19.59 -25.07 -11.05
N TRP A 405 -18.98 -24.23 -10.22
CA TRP A 405 -17.64 -23.69 -10.44
C TRP A 405 -16.56 -24.78 -10.28
N THR A 406 -16.66 -25.65 -9.25
CA THR A 406 -15.75 -26.79 -9.09
C THR A 406 -15.90 -27.83 -10.20
N ASP A 407 -17.11 -28.04 -10.72
CA ASP A 407 -17.31 -28.86 -11.91
C ASP A 407 -16.63 -28.26 -13.13
N PHE A 408 -16.79 -26.95 -13.38
CA PHE A 408 -16.06 -26.24 -14.43
C PHE A 408 -14.55 -26.43 -14.32
N GLN A 409 -13.99 -26.31 -13.11
CA GLN A 409 -12.57 -26.56 -12.89
C GLN A 409 -12.16 -27.96 -13.35
N ARG A 410 -12.88 -28.97 -12.89
CA ARG A 410 -12.56 -30.37 -13.18
C ARG A 410 -12.73 -30.72 -14.66
N THR A 411 -13.82 -30.27 -15.29
CA THR A 411 -14.20 -30.74 -16.63
C THR A 411 -13.53 -29.95 -17.74
N LEU A 412 -13.25 -28.67 -17.51
CA LEU A 412 -12.80 -27.76 -18.56
C LEU A 412 -11.41 -27.15 -18.29
N VAL A 413 -11.02 -26.95 -17.03
CA VAL A 413 -9.74 -26.30 -16.69
C VAL A 413 -8.62 -27.32 -16.46
N VAL A 414 -8.86 -28.38 -15.69
CA VAL A 414 -7.88 -29.44 -15.40
C VAL A 414 -7.30 -30.08 -16.68
N PRO A 415 -8.10 -30.40 -17.72
CA PRO A 415 -7.57 -30.97 -18.96
C PRO A 415 -6.54 -30.09 -19.67
N LEU A 416 -6.55 -28.77 -19.43
CA LEU A 416 -5.57 -27.85 -20.05
C LEU A 416 -4.15 -28.01 -19.53
N TYR A 417 -4.00 -28.61 -18.36
CA TYR A 417 -2.69 -28.89 -17.78
C TYR A 417 -2.12 -30.23 -18.30
N GLY A 418 -2.81 -30.92 -19.22
CA GLY A 418 -2.37 -32.20 -19.78
C GLY A 418 -0.96 -32.16 -20.35
N GLU A 419 -0.16 -33.18 -20.02
CA GLU A 419 1.29 -33.32 -20.32
C GLU A 419 2.23 -32.30 -19.64
N THR A 420 1.73 -31.39 -18.81
CA THR A 420 2.57 -30.48 -18.01
C THR A 420 2.92 -31.08 -16.65
N GLU A 421 4.05 -30.66 -16.06
CA GLU A 421 4.45 -31.02 -14.68
C GLU A 421 3.42 -30.60 -13.61
N ALA A 422 2.47 -29.73 -13.97
CA ALA A 422 1.41 -29.23 -13.09
C ALA A 422 0.09 -30.01 -13.14
N ALA A 423 -0.01 -31.05 -13.99
CA ALA A 423 -1.25 -31.83 -14.15
C ALA A 423 -1.74 -32.44 -12.82
N ASP A 424 -0.84 -33.06 -12.05
CA ASP A 424 -1.16 -33.69 -10.77
C ASP A 424 -1.62 -32.64 -9.74
N ARG A 425 -0.95 -31.48 -9.71
CA ARG A 425 -1.31 -30.38 -8.83
C ARG A 425 -2.68 -29.78 -9.18
N ALA A 426 -2.99 -29.68 -10.47
CA ALA A 426 -4.31 -29.24 -10.93
C ALA A 426 -5.42 -30.19 -10.49
N GLN A 427 -5.19 -31.50 -10.60
CA GLN A 427 -6.14 -32.53 -10.14
C GLN A 427 -6.33 -32.50 -8.62
N GLU A 428 -5.24 -32.36 -7.87
CA GLU A 428 -5.28 -32.21 -6.41
C GLU A 428 -6.13 -31.00 -5.99
N LEU A 429 -5.88 -29.83 -6.59
CA LEU A 429 -6.66 -28.63 -6.29
C LEU A 429 -8.13 -28.78 -6.66
N ALA A 430 -8.47 -29.44 -7.78
CA ALA A 430 -9.86 -29.72 -8.13
C ALA A 430 -10.57 -30.64 -7.12
N LEU A 431 -9.85 -31.58 -6.49
CA LEU A 431 -10.36 -32.40 -5.40
C LEU A 431 -10.57 -31.57 -4.13
N VAL A 432 -9.59 -30.75 -3.75
CA VAL A 432 -9.68 -29.83 -2.60
C VAL A 432 -10.88 -28.90 -2.72
N GLY A 433 -11.14 -28.35 -3.92
CA GLY A 433 -12.30 -27.49 -4.17
C GLY A 433 -13.62 -28.20 -3.88
N ARG A 434 -13.77 -29.47 -4.27
CA ARG A 434 -14.98 -30.26 -3.99
C ARG A 434 -15.12 -30.60 -2.52
N GLU A 435 -14.05 -31.02 -1.87
CA GLU A 435 -14.05 -31.31 -0.42
C GLU A 435 -14.45 -30.07 0.39
N LEU A 436 -13.96 -28.89 -0.02
CA LEU A 436 -14.38 -27.62 0.57
C LEU A 436 -15.88 -27.37 0.38
N GLY A 437 -16.45 -27.70 -0.78
CA GLY A 437 -17.89 -27.64 -1.02
C GLY A 437 -18.68 -28.55 -0.06
N ASP A 438 -18.25 -29.79 0.10
CA ASP A 438 -18.90 -30.76 1.01
C ASP A 438 -18.76 -30.38 2.49
N ARG A 439 -17.62 -29.78 2.86
CA ARG A 439 -17.39 -29.26 4.20
C ARG A 439 -18.26 -28.03 4.47
N PHE A 440 -18.36 -27.12 3.51
CA PHE A 440 -19.30 -25.99 3.59
C PHE A 440 -20.72 -26.49 3.77
N ALA A 441 -21.06 -27.57 3.06
CA ALA A 441 -22.39 -28.12 3.08
C ALA A 441 -22.83 -28.63 4.47
N ARG A 442 -21.86 -29.08 5.27
CA ARG A 442 -22.05 -29.70 6.59
C ARG A 442 -21.88 -28.72 7.76
N ILE A 443 -21.70 -27.42 7.52
CA ILE A 443 -21.55 -26.44 8.59
C ILE A 443 -22.83 -26.36 9.43
N GLU A 444 -22.72 -26.78 10.69
CA GLU A 444 -23.78 -26.63 11.69
C GLU A 444 -23.50 -25.43 12.59
N ASN A 445 -22.27 -25.30 13.11
CA ASN A 445 -21.87 -24.18 13.94
C ASN A 445 -21.19 -23.08 13.11
N TRP A 446 -22.02 -22.24 12.50
CA TRP A 446 -21.61 -21.12 11.66
C TRP A 446 -20.61 -20.17 12.34
N ALA A 447 -20.74 -19.93 13.65
CA ALA A 447 -19.82 -19.05 14.36
C ALA A 447 -18.39 -19.60 14.50
N LYS A 448 -18.24 -20.93 14.52
CA LYS A 448 -16.98 -21.62 14.80
C LYS A 448 -16.33 -22.18 13.54
N GLU A 449 -17.12 -22.80 12.67
CA GLU A 449 -16.64 -23.58 11.53
C GLU A 449 -16.45 -22.72 10.28
N TYR A 450 -17.38 -21.78 10.02
CA TYR A 450 -17.33 -20.93 8.83
C TYR A 450 -16.05 -20.09 8.72
N PRO A 451 -15.53 -19.43 9.77
CA PRO A 451 -14.30 -18.65 9.63
C PRO A 451 -13.09 -19.49 9.24
N ALA A 452 -12.97 -20.71 9.80
CA ALA A 452 -11.88 -21.63 9.46
C ALA A 452 -12.03 -22.14 8.02
N TRP A 453 -13.25 -22.48 7.62
CA TRP A 453 -13.56 -22.87 6.25
C TRP A 453 -13.26 -21.76 5.24
N MET A 454 -13.67 -20.51 5.54
CA MET A 454 -13.48 -19.36 4.65
C MET A 454 -12.00 -19.08 4.41
N VAL A 455 -11.14 -19.22 5.41
CA VAL A 455 -9.67 -19.10 5.23
C VAL A 455 -9.15 -20.15 4.25
N ALA A 456 -9.60 -21.41 4.39
CA ALA A 456 -9.21 -22.48 3.48
C ALA A 456 -9.74 -22.25 2.05
N ALA A 457 -10.97 -21.77 1.91
CA ALA A 457 -11.57 -21.41 0.63
C ALA A 457 -10.78 -20.30 -0.07
N LEU A 458 -10.42 -19.22 0.64
CA LEU A 458 -9.65 -18.12 0.07
C LEU A 458 -8.23 -18.55 -0.35
N ALA A 459 -7.57 -19.39 0.45
CA ALA A 459 -6.28 -19.98 0.09
C ALA A 459 -6.37 -20.84 -1.17
N HIS A 460 -7.41 -21.67 -1.26
CA HIS A 460 -7.66 -22.50 -2.44
C HIS A 460 -7.87 -21.67 -3.73
N LEU A 461 -8.65 -20.57 -3.67
CA LEU A 461 -8.81 -19.66 -4.82
C LEU A 461 -7.47 -19.05 -5.25
N GLN A 462 -6.60 -18.71 -4.29
CA GLN A 462 -5.28 -18.15 -4.55
C GLN A 462 -4.33 -19.19 -5.18
N ASP A 463 -4.38 -20.45 -4.73
CA ASP A 463 -3.59 -21.55 -5.28
C ASP A 463 -3.95 -21.82 -6.74
N LEU A 464 -5.25 -21.78 -7.09
CA LEU A 464 -5.70 -21.92 -8.48
C LEU A 464 -5.23 -20.78 -9.38
N GLU A 465 -5.27 -19.54 -8.88
CA GLU A 465 -4.76 -18.38 -9.60
C GLU A 465 -3.26 -18.49 -9.81
N ALA A 466 -2.48 -18.87 -8.77
CA ALA A 466 -1.05 -19.09 -8.89
C ALA A 466 -0.73 -20.18 -9.93
N LEU A 467 -1.44 -21.31 -9.88
CA LEU A 467 -1.28 -22.41 -10.82
C LEU A 467 -1.49 -21.97 -12.28
N GLN A 468 -2.53 -21.17 -12.56
CA GLN A 468 -2.73 -20.62 -13.90
C GLN A 468 -1.59 -19.70 -14.32
N ARG A 469 -1.12 -18.82 -13.43
CA ARG A 469 -0.06 -17.87 -13.77
C ARG A 469 1.26 -18.59 -14.09
N GLU A 470 1.60 -19.58 -13.28
CA GLU A 470 2.89 -20.26 -13.33
C GLU A 470 2.95 -21.33 -14.42
N HIS A 471 1.82 -22.00 -14.69
CA HIS A 471 1.83 -23.18 -15.57
C HIS A 471 0.89 -23.08 -16.76
N LEU A 472 -0.25 -22.39 -16.66
CA LEU A 472 -1.19 -22.30 -17.78
C LEU A 472 -0.84 -21.18 -18.75
N TRP A 473 -0.52 -19.99 -18.25
CA TRP A 473 -0.16 -18.84 -19.09
C TRP A 473 1.09 -19.04 -19.94
N PRO A 474 2.15 -19.74 -19.53
CA PRO A 474 3.28 -19.97 -20.43
C PRO A 474 2.95 -20.92 -21.60
N HIS A 475 1.94 -21.79 -21.46
CA HIS A 475 1.69 -22.90 -22.38
C HIS A 475 0.37 -22.80 -23.16
N SER A 476 -0.53 -21.87 -22.81
CA SER A 476 -1.84 -21.69 -23.45
C SER A 476 -1.97 -20.33 -24.15
N SER A 477 -2.68 -20.27 -25.28
CA SER A 477 -3.01 -19.01 -25.96
C SER A 477 -4.25 -18.35 -25.34
N ASP A 478 -4.36 -17.03 -25.43
CA ASP A 478 -5.54 -16.31 -24.92
C ASP A 478 -6.83 -16.72 -25.64
N GLY A 479 -6.73 -17.10 -26.92
CA GLY A 479 -7.86 -17.66 -27.67
C GLY A 479 -8.35 -19.00 -27.13
N ALA A 480 -7.43 -19.90 -26.74
CA ALA A 480 -7.79 -21.17 -26.11
C ALA A 480 -8.45 -20.97 -24.74
N LEU A 481 -7.93 -20.05 -23.93
CA LEU A 481 -8.51 -19.71 -22.64
C LEU A 481 -9.88 -19.02 -22.80
N ALA A 482 -10.04 -18.13 -23.80
CA ALA A 482 -11.33 -17.51 -24.13
C ALA A 482 -12.37 -18.55 -24.54
N ALA A 483 -12.00 -19.50 -25.40
CA ALA A 483 -12.89 -20.55 -25.88
C ALA A 483 -13.40 -21.43 -24.73
N ILE A 484 -12.55 -21.75 -23.76
CA ILE A 484 -12.93 -22.56 -22.60
C ILE A 484 -13.87 -21.81 -21.67
N ARG A 485 -13.58 -20.53 -21.42
CA ARG A 485 -14.45 -19.68 -20.62
C ARG A 485 -15.80 -19.48 -21.32
N ALA A 486 -15.83 -19.32 -22.64
CA ALA A 486 -17.06 -19.26 -23.42
C ALA A 486 -17.85 -20.59 -23.34
N THR A 487 -17.16 -21.73 -23.49
CA THR A 487 -17.76 -23.08 -23.37
C THR A 487 -18.43 -23.28 -22.01
N ALA A 488 -17.87 -22.71 -20.94
CA ALA A 488 -18.42 -22.79 -19.58
C ALA A 488 -19.82 -22.17 -19.45
N TYR A 489 -20.10 -21.09 -20.20
CA TYR A 489 -21.40 -20.41 -20.16
C TYR A 489 -22.35 -20.92 -21.24
N LEU A 490 -21.83 -21.26 -22.42
CA LEU A 490 -22.63 -21.79 -23.54
C LEU A 490 -23.16 -23.21 -23.29
N SER A 491 -22.50 -23.97 -22.42
CA SER A 491 -22.96 -25.30 -21.99
C SER A 491 -24.04 -25.26 -20.91
N ARG A 492 -24.40 -24.08 -20.38
CA ARG A 492 -25.44 -23.95 -19.36
C ARG A 492 -26.81 -23.83 -20.00
N ASP A 493 -27.81 -24.44 -19.37
CA ASP A 493 -29.20 -24.13 -19.67
C ASP A 493 -29.54 -22.70 -19.23
N ARG A 494 -30.66 -22.19 -19.74
CA ARG A 494 -31.12 -20.81 -19.51
C ARG A 494 -31.26 -20.47 -18.03
N GLU A 495 -31.82 -21.37 -17.21
CA GLU A 495 -32.07 -21.08 -15.79
C GLU A 495 -30.75 -21.03 -15.03
N THR A 496 -29.88 -22.02 -15.27
CA THR A 496 -28.57 -22.08 -14.62
C THR A 496 -27.70 -20.86 -14.98
N LEU A 497 -27.71 -20.42 -16.24
CA LEU A 497 -26.94 -19.24 -16.64
C LEU A 497 -27.47 -17.96 -15.96
N VAL A 498 -28.79 -17.81 -15.83
CA VAL A 498 -29.39 -16.67 -15.10
C VAL A 498 -28.99 -16.70 -13.62
N GLU A 499 -28.96 -17.87 -12.99
CA GLU A 499 -28.47 -18.01 -11.61
C GLU A 499 -26.99 -17.62 -11.47
N ASP A 500 -26.13 -18.03 -12.40
CA ASP A 500 -24.71 -17.70 -12.36
C ASP A 500 -24.48 -16.18 -12.55
N LEU A 501 -25.21 -15.56 -13.46
CA LEU A 501 -25.12 -14.11 -13.70
C LEU A 501 -25.61 -13.30 -12.48
N THR A 502 -26.71 -13.72 -11.86
CA THR A 502 -27.23 -13.08 -10.63
C THR A 502 -26.34 -13.33 -9.41
N PHE A 503 -25.53 -14.39 -9.42
CA PHE A 503 -24.49 -14.60 -8.42
C PHE A 503 -23.28 -13.67 -8.65
N VAL A 504 -22.73 -13.67 -9.87
CA VAL A 504 -21.44 -13.04 -10.22
C VAL A 504 -21.54 -11.53 -10.30
N LEU A 505 -22.49 -10.99 -11.07
CA LEU A 505 -22.53 -9.55 -11.39
C LEU A 505 -22.64 -8.63 -10.17
N PRO A 506 -23.48 -8.92 -9.16
CA PRO A 506 -23.53 -8.08 -7.96
C PRO A 506 -22.26 -8.16 -7.09
N GLY A 507 -21.44 -9.19 -7.30
CA GLY A 507 -20.15 -9.34 -6.62
C GLY A 507 -19.01 -8.58 -7.29
N LEU A 508 -19.26 -7.89 -8.41
CA LEU A 508 -18.26 -7.18 -9.19
C LEU A 508 -18.44 -5.64 -9.12
N PRO A 509 -17.34 -4.86 -9.23
CA PRO A 509 -17.43 -3.44 -9.50
C PRO A 509 -18.19 -3.15 -10.80
N PRO A 510 -18.89 -1.99 -10.94
CA PRO A 510 -19.69 -1.68 -12.13
C PRO A 510 -18.94 -1.85 -13.46
N SER A 511 -17.69 -1.42 -13.55
CA SER A 511 -16.87 -1.56 -14.76
C SER A 511 -16.56 -3.02 -15.12
N GLU A 512 -16.32 -3.88 -14.12
CA GLU A 512 -16.07 -5.30 -14.34
C GLU A 512 -17.36 -6.07 -14.63
N ALA A 513 -18.46 -5.67 -14.02
CA ALA A 513 -19.78 -6.22 -14.33
C ALA A 513 -20.16 -5.95 -15.79
N ILE A 514 -19.91 -4.73 -16.30
CA ILE A 514 -20.12 -4.37 -17.70
C ILE A 514 -19.21 -5.20 -18.61
N ALA A 515 -17.92 -5.32 -18.29
CA ALA A 515 -16.97 -6.10 -19.09
C ALA A 515 -17.35 -7.59 -19.14
N TYR A 516 -17.74 -8.17 -18.00
CA TYR A 516 -18.20 -9.56 -17.93
C TYR A 516 -19.48 -9.77 -18.74
N TRP A 517 -20.42 -8.83 -18.66
CA TRP A 517 -21.65 -8.88 -19.45
C TRP A 517 -21.37 -8.84 -20.96
N GLN A 518 -20.55 -7.89 -21.41
CA GLN A 518 -20.15 -7.77 -22.81
C GLN A 518 -19.50 -9.05 -23.33
N GLU A 519 -18.67 -9.69 -22.52
CA GLU A 519 -18.02 -10.93 -22.90
C GLU A 519 -19.03 -12.07 -23.14
N ILE A 520 -20.02 -12.20 -22.27
CA ILE A 520 -21.03 -13.28 -22.36
C ILE A 520 -22.01 -13.03 -23.51
N THR A 521 -22.26 -11.77 -23.87
CA THR A 521 -23.16 -11.43 -24.98
C THR A 521 -22.67 -11.94 -26.34
N LEU A 522 -21.40 -12.31 -26.48
CA LEU A 522 -20.79 -12.78 -27.73
C LEU A 522 -21.16 -14.22 -28.16
N GLY A 523 -22.12 -14.88 -27.50
CA GLY A 523 -22.58 -16.21 -27.92
C GLY A 523 -23.88 -16.71 -27.29
N VAL A 524 -24.50 -15.95 -26.39
CA VAL A 524 -25.72 -16.36 -25.67
C VAL A 524 -26.97 -15.86 -26.38
N GLU A 525 -28.01 -16.70 -26.44
CA GLU A 525 -29.29 -16.35 -27.07
C GLU A 525 -29.94 -15.11 -26.42
N PRO A 526 -30.47 -14.14 -27.20
CA PRO A 526 -31.13 -12.94 -26.68
C PRO A 526 -32.26 -13.21 -25.66
N GLY A 527 -32.98 -14.33 -25.78
CA GLY A 527 -34.02 -14.73 -24.83
C GLY A 527 -33.49 -15.00 -23.41
N THR A 528 -32.27 -15.54 -23.31
CA THR A 528 -31.57 -15.80 -22.06
C THR A 528 -31.00 -14.51 -21.46
N LEU A 529 -30.43 -13.64 -22.30
CA LEU A 529 -29.95 -12.31 -21.87
C LEU A 529 -31.09 -11.44 -21.31
N ARG A 530 -32.27 -11.46 -21.93
CA ARG A 530 -33.47 -10.77 -21.42
C ARG A 530 -33.92 -11.29 -20.05
N ALA A 531 -33.85 -12.61 -19.84
CA ALA A 531 -34.19 -13.20 -18.54
C ALA A 531 -33.19 -12.79 -17.45
N ALA A 532 -31.89 -12.85 -17.76
CA ALA A 532 -30.84 -12.41 -16.85
C ALA A 532 -30.96 -10.93 -16.50
N TYR A 533 -31.22 -10.07 -17.49
CA TYR A 533 -31.44 -8.64 -17.29
C TYR A 533 -32.60 -8.36 -16.32
N ARG A 534 -33.74 -9.05 -16.48
CA ARG A 534 -34.89 -8.91 -15.57
C ARG A 534 -34.56 -9.37 -14.15
N ALA A 535 -33.91 -10.53 -14.02
CA ALA A 535 -33.52 -11.06 -12.71
C ALA A 535 -32.54 -10.13 -11.98
N LEU A 536 -31.57 -9.54 -12.69
CA LEU A 536 -30.61 -8.58 -12.14
C LEU A 536 -31.30 -7.29 -11.69
N LYS A 537 -32.26 -6.79 -12.45
CA LYS A 537 -33.06 -5.60 -12.09
C LYS A 537 -33.83 -5.79 -10.79
N GLU A 538 -34.29 -7.01 -10.52
CA GLU A 538 -35.03 -7.34 -9.30
C GLU A 538 -34.11 -7.59 -8.10
N CYS A 539 -32.91 -8.13 -8.33
CA CYS A 539 -31.95 -8.47 -7.27
C CYS A 539 -31.06 -7.30 -6.82
N LEU A 540 -30.83 -6.30 -7.67
CA LEU A 540 -29.90 -5.20 -7.37
C LEU A 540 -30.60 -4.00 -6.72
N PRO A 541 -29.98 -3.36 -5.71
CA PRO A 541 -30.41 -2.05 -5.21
C PRO A 541 -30.48 -1.02 -6.33
N LYS A 542 -31.46 -0.10 -6.26
CA LYS A 542 -31.73 0.91 -7.30
C LYS A 542 -30.47 1.63 -7.81
N GLY A 543 -29.59 2.07 -6.91
CA GLY A 543 -28.36 2.78 -7.28
C GLY A 543 -27.28 1.91 -7.93
N GLU A 544 -27.19 0.63 -7.59
CA GLU A 544 -26.26 -0.32 -8.22
C GLU A 544 -26.76 -0.73 -9.60
N TRP A 545 -28.08 -0.89 -9.75
CA TRP A 545 -28.73 -1.13 -11.04
C TRP A 545 -28.51 0.04 -12.01
N GLU A 546 -28.75 1.28 -11.58
CA GLU A 546 -28.56 2.48 -12.41
C GLU A 546 -27.13 2.60 -12.97
N ALA A 547 -26.12 2.13 -12.23
CA ALA A 547 -24.72 2.17 -12.65
C ALA A 547 -24.38 1.21 -13.81
N ILE A 548 -25.15 0.13 -13.99
CA ILE A 548 -24.88 -0.91 -15.00
C ILE A 548 -25.99 -1.02 -16.06
N ALA A 549 -27.19 -0.53 -15.79
CA ALA A 549 -28.37 -0.72 -16.64
C ALA A 549 -28.19 -0.17 -18.07
N GLY A 550 -27.59 1.02 -18.23
CA GLY A 550 -27.40 1.64 -19.55
C GLY A 550 -26.58 0.76 -20.50
N PRO A 551 -25.33 0.40 -20.14
CA PRO A 551 -24.49 -0.49 -20.95
C PRO A 551 -25.10 -1.88 -21.19
N LEU A 552 -25.79 -2.44 -20.19
CA LEU A 552 -26.46 -3.74 -20.33
C LEU A 552 -27.65 -3.67 -21.31
N THR A 553 -28.35 -2.55 -21.38
CA THR A 553 -29.53 -2.39 -22.27
C THR A 553 -29.13 -2.36 -23.75
N GLN A 554 -27.95 -1.84 -24.09
CA GLN A 554 -27.47 -1.74 -25.48
C GLN A 554 -27.24 -3.10 -26.15
N THR A 555 -27.08 -4.18 -25.36
CA THR A 555 -26.73 -5.53 -25.85
C THR A 555 -27.90 -6.51 -25.86
N VAL A 556 -29.01 -6.18 -25.18
CA VAL A 556 -30.18 -7.07 -25.04
C VAL A 556 -31.14 -6.98 -26.24
N GLY A 557 -30.94 -5.99 -27.12
CA GLY A 557 -31.89 -5.61 -28.18
C GLY A 557 -33.12 -4.93 -27.57
N GLY A 558 -33.55 -3.82 -28.18
CA GLY A 558 -34.66 -2.99 -27.70
C GLY A 558 -35.93 -3.76 -27.35
#